data_AF-X0W0L7-F1
#
_entry.id   AF-X0W0L7-F1
#
_cell.length_a   1.000
_cell.length_b   1.000
_cell.length_c   1.000
_cell.angle_alpha   90.00
_cell.angle_beta   90.00
_cell.angle_gamma   90.00
#
_symmetry.space_group_name_H-M   'P 1'
#
loop_
_entity.id
_entity.type
_entity.pdbx_description
1 polymer ?
#
loop_
_entity_poly.entity_id
_entity_poly.type
_entity_poly.pdbx_seq_one_letter_code
_entity_poly.pdbx_strand_id
1 'polypeptide(L)'
;MKVKFWGVRGSIPTPLTPSQLKSRIAAVITRIQPCDLENLESRETFLDNLPPYLFGMVGGNTTCLEIRTAGDKLIIIDAGSGLRELAASLAKKNEQIKEYHIFFTHFHWDHLQGLPFFIPAAYAKGNRIYFYSTRRANSST
;
A
#
# COMPACT_ATOMS: atom_id res chain seq x y z
N MET A 1 -16.51 7.78 -4.61
CA MET A 1 -15.53 6.67 -4.80
C MET A 1 -14.22 7.11 -4.19
N LYS A 2 -13.55 6.26 -3.40
CA LYS A 2 -12.22 6.54 -2.83
C LYS A 2 -11.21 5.52 -3.35
N VAL A 3 -10.02 5.97 -3.74
CA VAL A 3 -8.93 5.12 -4.24
C VAL A 3 -7.70 5.30 -3.36
N LYS A 4 -7.07 4.21 -2.97
CA LYS A 4 -5.84 4.21 -2.18
C LYS A 4 -4.79 3.31 -2.82
N PHE A 5 -3.56 3.79 -2.89
CA PHE A 5 -2.42 3.07 -3.43
C PHE A 5 -1.61 2.47 -2.28
N TRP A 6 -1.61 1.15 -2.16
CA TRP A 6 -0.84 0.40 -1.17
C TRP A 6 0.54 -0.01 -1.68
N GLY A 7 0.67 -0.11 -3.00
CA GLY A 7 1.94 -0.24 -3.69
C GLY A 7 1.82 0.31 -5.11
N VAL A 8 2.91 0.92 -5.57
CA VAL A 8 3.01 1.59 -6.88
C VAL A 8 4.30 1.24 -7.61
N ARG A 9 5.13 0.37 -7.01
CA ARG A 9 6.35 -0.11 -7.66
C ARG A 9 6.00 -1.21 -8.65
N GLY A 10 6.77 -1.28 -9.73
CA GLY A 10 6.75 -2.43 -10.63
C GLY A 10 7.54 -3.60 -10.05
N SER A 11 8.37 -4.18 -10.89
CA SER A 11 8.95 -5.54 -10.84
C SER A 11 9.29 -6.16 -9.47
N ILE A 12 9.84 -5.42 -8.50
CA ILE A 12 10.31 -6.00 -7.22
C ILE A 12 10.09 -4.99 -6.08
N PRO A 13 9.60 -5.40 -4.89
CA PRO A 13 9.57 -4.54 -3.72
C PRO A 13 11.01 -4.22 -3.35
N THR A 14 11.36 -2.94 -3.28
CA THR A 14 12.73 -2.57 -2.92
C THR A 14 12.67 -1.54 -1.81
N PRO A 15 13.42 -1.75 -0.71
CA PRO A 15 13.59 -0.73 0.30
C PRO A 15 14.27 0.51 -0.29
N LEU A 16 14.24 1.61 0.46
CA LEU A 16 15.06 2.78 0.15
C LEU A 16 16.54 2.37 0.20
N THR A 17 17.32 2.87 -0.75
CA THR A 17 18.77 2.74 -0.66
C THR A 17 19.33 3.63 0.46
N PRO A 18 20.52 3.34 1.01
CA PRO A 18 21.16 4.22 1.99
C PRO A 18 21.35 5.65 1.49
N SER A 19 21.65 5.84 0.19
CA SER A 19 21.77 7.16 -0.42
C SER A 19 20.43 7.91 -0.45
N GLN A 20 19.34 7.24 -0.82
CA GLN A 20 17.99 7.83 -0.79
C GLN A 20 17.56 8.20 0.63
N LEU A 21 17.85 7.33 1.61
CA LEU A 21 17.59 7.61 3.02
C LEU A 21 18.39 8.83 3.49
N LYS A 22 19.69 8.89 3.18
CA LYS A 22 20.55 10.03 3.51
C LYS A 22 20.04 11.33 2.91
N SER A 23 19.63 11.34 1.64
CA SER A 23 19.06 12.53 0.99
C SER A 23 17.78 13.00 1.68
N ARG A 24 16.93 12.09 2.17
CA ARG A 24 15.72 12.45 2.91
C ARG A 24 16.04 13.02 4.28
N ILE A 25 16.93 12.38 5.04
CA ILE A 25 17.39 12.89 6.34
C ILE A 25 17.97 14.29 6.18
N ALA A 26 18.83 14.50 5.17
CA ALA A 26 19.37 15.82 4.86
C ALA A 26 18.26 16.84 4.57
N ALA A 27 17.26 16.49 3.76
CA ALA A 27 16.13 17.36 3.47
C ALA A 27 15.30 17.71 4.72
N VAL A 28 15.13 16.78 5.67
CA VAL A 28 14.47 17.04 6.95
C VAL A 28 15.32 18.00 7.79
N ILE A 29 16.63 17.72 7.93
CA ILE A 29 17.56 18.56 8.71
C ILE A 29 17.58 20.00 8.19
N THR A 30 17.57 20.22 6.87
CA THR A 30 17.55 21.57 6.28
C THR A 30 16.29 22.37 6.63
N ARG A 31 15.22 21.73 7.11
CA ARG A 31 13.95 22.40 7.48
C ARG A 31 13.84 22.74 8.96
N ILE A 32 14.63 22.08 9.81
CA ILE A 32 14.57 22.27 11.27
C ILE A 32 14.97 23.70 11.64
N GLN A 33 14.17 24.33 12.50
CA GLN A 33 14.47 25.59 13.17
C GLN A 33 14.81 25.37 14.64
N PRO A 34 15.52 26.30 15.31
CA PRO A 34 15.84 26.18 16.73
C PRO A 34 14.61 25.96 17.62
N CYS A 35 13.47 26.60 17.31
CA CYS A 35 12.22 26.45 18.05
C CYS A 35 11.66 25.01 17.99
N ASP A 36 11.96 24.26 16.94
CA ASP A 36 11.48 22.89 16.79
C ASP A 36 12.19 21.93 17.77
N LEU A 37 13.36 22.31 18.30
CA LEU A 37 14.22 21.44 19.11
C LEU A 37 14.11 21.67 20.63
N GLU A 38 13.35 22.69 21.05
CA GLU A 38 13.26 23.17 22.44
C GLU A 38 12.81 22.09 23.42
N ASN A 39 11.82 21.27 23.05
CA ASN A 39 11.29 20.21 23.90
C ASN A 39 10.71 19.05 23.07
N LEU A 40 10.12 18.05 23.73
CA LEU A 40 9.56 16.89 23.03
C LEU A 40 8.33 17.24 22.19
N GLU A 41 7.47 18.14 22.69
CA GLU A 41 6.23 18.53 22.01
C GLU A 41 6.52 19.32 20.73
N SER A 42 7.50 20.23 20.76
CA SER A 42 7.95 20.97 19.56
C SER A 42 8.51 20.04 18.49
N ARG A 43 9.22 18.98 18.89
CA ARG A 43 9.79 17.98 17.97
C ARG A 43 8.71 17.14 17.30
N GLU A 44 7.76 16.62 18.07
CA GLU A 44 6.62 15.86 17.51
C GLU A 44 5.80 16.75 16.57
N THR A 45 5.53 18.00 16.96
CA THR A 45 4.83 18.98 16.12
C THR A 45 5.56 19.24 14.81
N PHE A 46 6.88 19.38 14.82
CA PHE A 46 7.67 19.53 13.59
C PHE A 46 7.54 18.29 12.69
N LEU A 47 7.65 17.09 13.26
CA LEU A 47 7.52 15.84 12.52
C LEU A 47 6.13 15.69 11.88
N ASP A 48 5.07 16.02 12.62
CA ASP A 48 3.69 15.97 12.14
C ASP A 48 3.42 16.95 10.99
N ASN A 49 4.14 18.08 10.96
CA ASN A 49 4.02 19.10 9.92
C ASN A 49 4.96 18.89 8.72
N LEU A 50 5.80 17.85 8.72
CA LEU A 50 6.64 17.55 7.57
C LEU A 50 5.78 17.21 6.34
N PRO A 51 6.20 17.64 5.13
CA PRO A 51 5.54 17.23 3.91
C PRO A 51 5.41 15.69 3.81
N PRO A 52 4.25 15.13 3.41
CA PRO A 52 4.02 13.68 3.41
C PRO A 52 5.04 12.88 2.60
N TYR A 53 5.69 13.47 1.60
CA TYR A 53 6.73 12.79 0.81
C TYR A 53 8.09 12.70 1.51
N LEU A 54 8.33 13.50 2.56
CA LEU A 54 9.56 13.47 3.38
C LEU A 54 9.46 12.53 4.57
N PHE A 55 8.26 12.27 5.08
CA PHE A 55 8.02 11.30 6.14
C PHE A 55 7.44 9.96 5.63
N GLY A 56 6.58 10.01 4.62
CA GLY A 56 5.98 8.82 4.00
C GLY A 56 6.95 8.07 3.08
N MET A 57 6.97 6.74 3.16
CA MET A 57 7.71 5.91 2.20
C MET A 57 6.78 5.57 1.02
N VAL A 58 7.13 6.04 -0.18
CA VAL A 58 6.41 5.70 -1.42
C VAL A 58 7.24 4.73 -2.25
N GLY A 59 6.59 3.77 -2.89
CA GLY A 59 7.25 2.85 -3.82
C GLY A 59 8.13 1.76 -3.17
N GLY A 60 7.90 1.40 -1.90
CA GLY A 60 8.49 0.18 -1.34
C GLY A 60 7.79 -1.08 -1.85
N ASN A 61 6.46 -1.00 -1.95
CA ASN A 61 5.60 -2.12 -2.31
C ASN A 61 5.25 -2.16 -3.80
N THR A 62 5.09 -3.37 -4.34
CA THR A 62 4.58 -3.60 -5.69
C THR A 62 3.07 -3.43 -5.75
N THR A 63 2.56 -3.29 -6.98
CA THR A 63 1.18 -2.85 -7.26
C THR A 63 0.11 -3.48 -6.37
N CYS A 64 -0.68 -2.61 -5.74
CA CYS A 64 -1.90 -3.00 -5.05
C CYS A 64 -2.71 -1.73 -4.82
N LEU A 65 -3.90 -1.66 -5.39
CA LEU A 65 -4.82 -0.55 -5.22
C LEU A 65 -6.08 -1.03 -4.51
N GLU A 66 -6.55 -0.23 -3.57
CA GLU A 66 -7.86 -0.37 -2.94
C GLU A 66 -8.82 0.65 -3.57
N ILE A 67 -10.00 0.20 -3.94
CA ILE A 67 -11.10 1.05 -4.40
C ILE A 67 -12.31 0.77 -3.50
N ARG A 68 -12.83 1.85 -2.89
CA ARG A 68 -14.06 1.83 -2.09
C ARG A 68 -15.20 2.48 -2.86
N THR A 69 -16.27 1.70 -3.03
CA THR A 69 -17.52 2.14 -3.66
C THR A 69 -18.48 2.76 -2.65
N ALA A 70 -19.57 3.37 -3.12
CA ALA A 70 -20.58 3.99 -2.24
C ALA A 70 -21.33 2.97 -1.35
N GLY A 71 -21.34 1.69 -1.71
CA GLY A 71 -21.94 0.61 -0.92
C GLY A 71 -20.95 -0.15 -0.05
N ASP A 72 -19.84 0.49 0.33
CA ASP A 72 -18.74 -0.08 1.13
C ASP A 72 -18.10 -1.37 0.58
N LYS A 73 -18.26 -1.62 -0.73
CA LYS A 73 -17.57 -2.73 -1.38
C LYS A 73 -16.09 -2.41 -1.53
N LEU A 74 -15.26 -3.40 -1.20
CA LEU A 74 -13.81 -3.38 -1.38
C LEU A 74 -13.44 -4.08 -2.68
N ILE A 75 -12.89 -3.29 -3.61
CA ILE A 75 -12.28 -3.78 -4.84
C ILE A 75 -10.77 -3.60 -4.72
N ILE A 76 -10.02 -4.60 -5.16
CA ILE A 76 -8.57 -4.63 -5.15
C ILE A 76 -8.10 -4.78 -6.60
N ILE A 77 -7.18 -3.93 -7.04
CA ILE A 77 -6.49 -4.07 -8.32
C ILE A 77 -5.06 -4.52 -8.05
N ASP A 78 -4.73 -5.70 -8.57
CA ASP A 78 -3.50 -6.46 -8.33
C ASP A 78 -3.21 -6.78 -6.85
N ALA A 79 -2.54 -7.91 -6.63
CA ALA A 79 -2.21 -8.46 -5.33
C ALA A 79 -0.70 -8.53 -5.11
N GLY A 80 0.02 -7.47 -5.49
CA GLY A 80 1.44 -7.32 -5.21
C GLY A 80 1.74 -7.19 -3.72
N SER A 81 2.99 -6.89 -3.35
CA SER A 81 3.41 -6.84 -1.95
C SER A 81 2.65 -5.79 -1.13
N GLY A 82 2.05 -4.78 -1.78
CA GLY A 82 1.18 -3.80 -1.12
C GLY A 82 -0.08 -4.41 -0.49
N LEU A 83 -0.51 -5.60 -0.93
CA LEU A 83 -1.67 -6.29 -0.38
C LEU A 83 -1.50 -6.62 1.11
N ARG A 84 -0.26 -6.86 1.55
CA ARG A 84 0.06 -7.09 2.97
C ARG A 84 -0.27 -5.86 3.83
N GLU A 85 0.05 -4.66 3.34
CA GLU A 85 -0.25 -3.41 4.05
C GLU A 85 -1.76 -3.12 4.10
N LEU A 86 -2.47 -3.43 3.01
CA LEU A 86 -3.92 -3.39 2.99
C LEU A 86 -4.49 -4.33 4.07
N ALA A 87 -4.04 -5.60 4.10
CA ALA A 87 -4.47 -6.59 5.09
C ALA A 87 -4.27 -6.09 6.54
N ALA A 88 -3.08 -5.56 6.84
CA ALA A 88 -2.75 -5.01 8.15
C ALA A 88 -3.63 -3.81 8.51
N SER A 89 -3.93 -2.93 7.54
CA SER A 89 -4.81 -1.79 7.78
C SER A 89 -6.25 -2.20 8.06
N LEU A 90 -6.79 -3.21 7.36
CA LEU A 90 -8.14 -3.72 7.60
C LEU A 90 -8.23 -4.31 9.01
N ALA A 91 -7.23 -5.11 9.41
CA ALA A 91 -7.14 -5.70 10.73
C ALA A 91 -7.05 -4.62 11.83
N LYS A 92 -6.20 -3.60 11.65
CA LYS A 92 -6.04 -2.49 12.61
C LYS A 92 -7.35 -1.72 12.84
N LYS A 93 -8.18 -1.59 11.80
CA LYS A 93 -9.49 -0.92 11.87
C LYS A 93 -10.63 -1.85 12.28
N ASN A 94 -10.34 -3.14 12.48
CA ASN A 94 -11.33 -4.19 12.72
C ASN A 94 -12.44 -4.22 11.64
N GLU A 95 -12.07 -3.96 10.38
CA GLU A 95 -13.01 -4.00 9.26
C GLU A 95 -13.35 -5.46 8.89
N GLN A 96 -14.63 -5.84 9.03
CA GLN A 96 -15.11 -7.19 8.79
C GLN A 96 -15.61 -7.37 7.36
N ILE A 97 -14.70 -7.28 6.39
CA ILE A 97 -15.05 -7.48 4.97
C ILE A 97 -15.30 -8.97 4.70
N LYS A 98 -16.49 -9.28 4.16
CA LYS A 98 -16.90 -10.65 3.81
C LYS A 98 -16.70 -11.00 2.34
N GLU A 99 -16.68 -10.00 1.46
CA GLU A 99 -16.54 -10.20 0.01
C GLU A 99 -15.39 -9.33 -0.52
N TYR A 100 -14.43 -9.98 -1.16
CA TYR A 100 -13.27 -9.34 -1.78
C TYR A 100 -13.33 -9.53 -3.29
N HIS A 101 -13.21 -8.46 -4.05
CA HIS A 101 -13.12 -8.51 -5.51
C HIS A 101 -11.71 -8.12 -5.93
N ILE A 102 -10.95 -9.07 -6.45
CA ILE A 102 -9.55 -8.86 -6.84
C ILE A 102 -9.44 -8.96 -8.36
N PHE A 103 -9.07 -7.86 -9.00
CA PHE A 103 -8.83 -7.78 -10.44
C PHE A 103 -7.34 -7.83 -10.72
N PHE A 104 -6.91 -8.80 -11.52
CA PHE A 104 -5.55 -8.88 -12.02
C PHE A 104 -5.45 -8.23 -13.39
N THR A 105 -4.50 -7.32 -13.53
CA THR A 105 -4.15 -6.73 -14.83
C THR A 105 -3.40 -7.74 -15.70
N HIS A 106 -2.50 -8.52 -15.08
CA HIS A 106 -1.75 -9.64 -15.66
C HIS A 106 -1.10 -10.47 -14.55
N PHE A 107 -0.36 -11.52 -14.90
CA PHE A 107 0.14 -12.54 -13.96
C PHE A 107 1.67 -12.55 -13.79
N HIS A 108 2.32 -11.38 -13.79
CA HIS A 108 3.69 -11.31 -13.30
C HIS A 108 3.73 -11.48 -11.77
N TRP A 109 4.85 -11.98 -11.25
CA TRP A 109 4.97 -12.33 -9.84
C TRP A 109 4.72 -11.14 -8.90
N ASP A 110 5.15 -9.94 -9.30
CA ASP A 110 4.95 -8.70 -8.57
C ASP A 110 3.50 -8.25 -8.46
N HIS A 111 2.58 -8.88 -9.20
CA HIS A 111 1.13 -8.69 -9.09
C HIS A 111 0.45 -9.74 -8.21
N LEU A 112 1.16 -10.79 -7.79
CA LEU A 112 0.58 -11.97 -7.11
C LEU A 112 1.20 -12.24 -5.74
N GLN A 113 2.45 -11.82 -5.52
CA GLN A 113 3.26 -12.17 -4.36
C GLN A 113 2.68 -11.79 -3.00
N GLY A 114 1.71 -10.87 -2.96
CA GLY A 114 1.04 -10.45 -1.73
C GLY A 114 -0.08 -11.40 -1.27
N LEU A 115 -0.58 -12.28 -2.14
CA LEU A 115 -1.71 -13.17 -1.82
C LEU A 115 -1.49 -14.01 -0.56
N PRO A 116 -0.33 -14.68 -0.34
CA PRO A 116 -0.10 -15.47 0.86
C PRO A 116 -0.17 -14.67 2.17
N PHE A 117 0.01 -13.35 2.09
CA PHE A 117 0.05 -12.44 3.23
C PHE A 117 -1.28 -11.69 3.44
N PHE A 118 -2.34 -12.06 2.71
CA PHE A 118 -3.67 -11.46 2.90
C PHE A 118 -4.46 -12.06 4.09
N ILE A 119 -3.76 -12.76 5.00
CA ILE A 119 -4.31 -13.38 6.21
C ILE A 119 -4.33 -12.34 7.36
N PRO A 120 -5.35 -12.36 8.25
CA PRO A 120 -6.58 -13.15 8.17
C PRO A 120 -7.66 -12.51 7.30
N ALA A 121 -7.41 -11.31 6.77
CA ALA A 121 -8.40 -10.49 6.08
C ALA A 121 -9.20 -11.29 5.05
N ALA A 122 -8.56 -12.07 4.17
CA ALA A 122 -9.25 -12.77 3.10
C ALA A 122 -9.60 -14.24 3.38
N TYR A 123 -8.81 -14.94 4.20
CA TYR A 123 -8.92 -16.40 4.36
C TYR A 123 -9.63 -16.85 5.65
N ALA A 124 -10.19 -15.91 6.41
CA ALA A 124 -11.06 -16.23 7.54
C ALA A 124 -12.34 -16.95 7.07
N LYS A 125 -12.86 -17.85 7.91
CA LYS A 125 -14.08 -18.62 7.62
C LYS A 125 -15.25 -17.68 7.30
N GLY A 126 -15.95 -17.96 6.20
CA GLY A 126 -17.12 -17.19 5.76
C GLY A 126 -16.80 -16.04 4.81
N ASN A 127 -15.53 -15.77 4.53
CA ASN A 127 -15.14 -14.78 3.52
C ASN A 127 -15.19 -15.41 2.11
N ARG A 128 -15.53 -14.60 1.12
CA ARG A 128 -15.56 -14.95 -0.30
C ARG A 128 -14.58 -14.06 -1.05
N ILE A 129 -13.77 -14.69 -1.90
CA ILE A 129 -12.81 -13.98 -2.75
C ILE A 129 -13.18 -14.27 -4.19
N TYR A 130 -13.44 -13.22 -4.96
CA TYR A 130 -13.68 -13.27 -6.38
C TYR A 130 -12.44 -12.78 -7.11
N PHE A 131 -11.87 -13.63 -7.97
CA PHE A 131 -10.76 -13.27 -8.83
C PHE A 131 -11.24 -12.97 -10.24
N TYR A 132 -10.83 -11.82 -10.77
CA TYR A 132 -11.12 -11.37 -12.11
C TYR A 132 -9.82 -11.21 -12.89
N SER A 133 -9.83 -11.62 -14.15
CA SER A 133 -8.71 -11.45 -15.07
C SER A 133 -9.23 -11.28 -16.47
N THR A 134 -8.44 -10.64 -17.33
CA THR A 134 -8.70 -10.63 -18.77
C THR A 134 -8.61 -12.05 -19.31
N ARG A 135 -9.54 -12.43 -20.18
CA ARG A 135 -9.40 -13.62 -21.01
C ARG A 135 -8.38 -13.30 -22.10
N ARG A 136 -7.31 -14.09 -22.21
CA ARG A 136 -6.39 -13.98 -23.35
C ARG A 136 -7.22 -14.32 -24.60
N ALA A 137 -7.40 -13.36 -25.51
CA ALA A 137 -8.00 -13.67 -26.81
C ALA A 137 -7.09 -14.71 -27.47
N ASN A 138 -7.64 -15.84 -27.90
CA ASN A 138 -6.88 -16.78 -28.70
C ASN A 138 -6.43 -16.03 -29.95
N SER A 139 -5.15 -15.70 -30.05
CA SER A 139 -4.57 -15.26 -31.31
C SER A 139 -4.58 -16.49 -32.21
N SER A 140 -5.53 -16.54 -33.14
CA SER A 140 -5.50 -17.46 -34.27
C SER A 140 -4.23 -17.16 -35.06
N THR A 141 -3.19 -17.96 -34.85
CA THR A 141 -2.07 -18.10 -35.78
C THR A 141 -2.19 -19.47 -36.42
#